data_AF-I4DNQ8-F1
#
_entry.id   AF-I4DNQ8-F1
#
_cell.length_a   1.000
_cell.length_b   1.000
_cell.length_c   1.000
_cell.angle_alpha   90.00
_cell.angle_beta   90.00
_cell.angle_gamma   90.00
#
_symmetry.space_group_name_H-M   'P 1'
#
loop_
_entity.id
_entity.type
_entity.pdbx_description
1 polymer ?
#
loop_
_entity_poly.entity_id
_entity_poly.type
_entity_poly.pdbx_seq_one_letter_code
_entity_poly.pdbx_strand_id
1 'polypeptide(L)'
;MANKPDLAAEVLKDTLKMWPDDRVALAHYGFVLKTHYKELEESVTMFRKALENDTGPACEPRFYYHLGDALLLLGRFAEADEVHRRGAAHGHFLSPAQRSLYNVDRLKSRPWWQVEETPYIKLVNALERSWKEILKEGEAARALYEKEREGLKEKGEWSQLDLFVRGQEIPGRCKRAPVTCSIVRTEPAAANCRRGQIKFSLMAPGTHVRPHVGPTNCRLRMHLGLSNIKNTYIRVDRETRQWHLGKVLLFDDSFEHEVWHNGTGARLVLIVDVWHPDLTALERRQLPPI
;
A
#
# COMPACT_ATOMS: atom_id res chain seq x y z
N MET A 1 -6.30 4.14 -21.00
CA MET A 1 -5.72 2.91 -21.57
C MET A 1 -6.76 1.81 -21.51
N ALA A 2 -6.94 1.04 -22.57
CA ALA A 2 -7.85 -0.11 -22.56
C ALA A 2 -7.18 -1.27 -21.80
N ASN A 3 -7.76 -1.67 -20.66
CA ASN A 3 -7.31 -2.82 -19.89
C ASN A 3 -7.77 -4.12 -20.56
N LYS A 4 -6.97 -4.67 -21.48
CA LYS A 4 -7.28 -5.89 -22.26
C LYS A 4 -6.22 -6.98 -22.02
N PRO A 5 -6.20 -7.60 -20.82
CA PRO A 5 -5.17 -8.57 -20.45
C PRO A 5 -5.16 -9.81 -21.34
N ASP A 6 -6.32 -10.29 -21.80
CA ASP A 6 -6.42 -11.46 -22.67
C ASP A 6 -5.76 -11.23 -24.03
N LEU A 7 -6.02 -10.08 -24.65
CA LEU A 7 -5.39 -9.72 -25.92
C LEU A 7 -3.87 -9.55 -25.76
N ALA A 8 -3.43 -8.96 -24.64
CA ALA A 8 -2.02 -8.86 -24.33
C ALA A 8 -1.38 -10.25 -24.19
N ALA A 9 -2.05 -11.18 -23.49
CA ALA A 9 -1.58 -12.56 -23.32
C ALA A 9 -1.39 -13.27 -24.67
N GLU A 10 -2.36 -13.13 -25.57
CA GLU A 10 -2.32 -13.74 -26.91
C GLU A 10 -1.11 -13.24 -27.72
N VAL A 11 -0.93 -11.91 -27.81
CA VAL A 11 0.20 -11.30 -28.53
C VAL A 11 1.54 -11.73 -27.94
N LEU A 12 1.64 -11.76 -26.60
CA LEU A 12 2.86 -12.16 -25.92
C LEU A 12 3.18 -13.64 -26.13
N LYS A 13 2.17 -14.52 -26.07
CA LYS A 13 2.31 -15.95 -26.37
C LYS A 13 2.81 -16.16 -27.79
N ASP A 14 2.22 -15.49 -28.78
CA ASP A 14 2.63 -15.63 -30.18
C ASP A 14 4.03 -15.08 -30.43
N THR A 15 4.39 -13.98 -29.78
CA THR A 15 5.77 -13.45 -29.78
C THR A 15 6.75 -14.48 -29.24
N LEU A 16 6.44 -15.12 -28.11
CA LEU A 16 7.31 -16.13 -27.48
C LEU A 16 7.38 -17.45 -28.27
N LYS A 17 6.41 -17.77 -29.12
CA LYS A 17 6.53 -18.90 -30.07
C LYS A 17 7.58 -18.62 -31.14
N MET A 18 7.67 -17.37 -31.62
CA MET A 18 8.63 -16.97 -32.65
C MET A 18 10.01 -16.66 -32.07
N TRP A 19 10.05 -16.03 -30.89
CA TRP A 19 11.26 -15.61 -30.18
C TRP A 19 11.20 -16.03 -28.71
N PRO A 20 11.52 -17.30 -28.39
CA PRO A 20 11.38 -17.85 -27.02
C PRO A 20 12.23 -17.17 -25.95
N ASP A 21 13.27 -16.42 -26.35
CA ASP A 21 14.20 -15.73 -25.48
C ASP A 21 14.00 -14.20 -25.46
N ASP A 22 12.91 -13.69 -26.05
CA ASP A 22 12.58 -12.27 -25.97
C ASP A 22 12.25 -11.88 -24.52
N ARG A 23 13.20 -11.20 -23.87
CA ARG A 23 13.12 -10.83 -22.46
C ARG A 23 11.96 -9.89 -22.15
N VAL A 24 11.59 -9.00 -23.08
CA VAL A 24 10.48 -8.05 -22.88
C VAL A 24 9.16 -8.80 -22.89
N ALA A 25 8.98 -9.70 -23.87
CA ALA A 25 7.79 -10.54 -23.98
C ALA A 25 7.67 -11.46 -22.76
N LEU A 26 8.76 -12.09 -22.32
CA LEU A 26 8.81 -12.91 -21.10
C LEU A 26 8.36 -12.11 -19.87
N ALA A 27 8.92 -10.92 -19.65
CA ALA A 27 8.59 -10.09 -18.49
C ALA A 27 7.11 -9.67 -18.49
N HIS A 28 6.59 -9.23 -19.64
CA HIS A 28 5.20 -8.83 -19.77
C HIS A 28 4.25 -10.02 -19.64
N TYR A 29 4.61 -11.18 -20.18
CA TYR A 29 3.79 -12.38 -20.09
C TYR A 29 3.72 -12.88 -18.64
N GLY A 30 4.87 -12.92 -17.94
CA GLY A 30 4.92 -13.19 -16.50
C GLY A 30 4.02 -12.26 -15.69
N PHE A 31 3.98 -10.97 -16.02
CA PHE A 31 3.08 -10.01 -15.39
C PHE A 31 1.60 -10.37 -15.59
N VAL A 32 1.20 -10.75 -16.82
CA VAL A 32 -0.18 -11.16 -17.11
C VAL A 32 -0.54 -12.46 -16.37
N LEU A 33 0.35 -13.46 -16.41
CA LEU A 33 0.18 -14.73 -15.68
C LEU A 33 -0.07 -14.49 -14.20
N LYS A 34 0.74 -13.63 -13.56
CA LYS A 34 0.61 -13.30 -12.14
C LYS A 34 -0.68 -12.53 -11.83
N THR A 35 -0.95 -11.45 -12.57
CA THR A 35 -1.98 -10.48 -12.19
C THR A 35 -3.37 -10.90 -12.61
N HIS A 36 -3.49 -11.55 -13.77
CA HIS A 36 -4.75 -11.92 -14.39
C HIS A 36 -5.08 -13.41 -14.19
N TYR A 37 -4.18 -14.31 -14.61
CA TYR A 37 -4.44 -15.77 -14.55
C TYR A 37 -4.13 -16.42 -13.20
N LYS A 38 -3.41 -15.71 -12.32
CA LYS A 38 -2.96 -16.21 -11.00
C LYS A 38 -2.04 -17.44 -11.07
N GLU A 39 -1.34 -17.61 -12.19
CA GLU A 39 -0.39 -18.70 -12.43
C GLU A 39 1.00 -18.29 -11.89
N LEU A 40 1.15 -18.39 -10.57
CA LEU A 40 2.32 -17.84 -9.87
C LEU A 40 3.64 -18.53 -10.25
N GLU A 41 3.71 -19.85 -10.29
CA GLU A 41 4.95 -20.57 -10.63
C GLU A 41 5.41 -20.31 -12.07
N GLU A 42 4.47 -20.29 -13.01
CA GLU A 42 4.79 -19.95 -14.41
C GLU A 42 5.24 -18.49 -14.51
N SER A 43 4.59 -17.57 -13.80
CA SER A 43 5.03 -16.17 -13.75
C SER A 43 6.45 -16.00 -13.23
N VAL A 44 6.83 -16.73 -12.17
CA VAL A 44 8.19 -16.72 -11.61
C VAL A 44 9.19 -17.23 -12.64
N THR A 45 8.86 -18.30 -13.37
CA THR A 45 9.70 -18.85 -14.43
C THR A 45 9.94 -17.82 -15.54
N MET A 46 8.88 -17.15 -16.01
CA MET A 46 8.98 -16.11 -17.04
C MET A 46 9.83 -14.93 -16.58
N PHE A 47 9.60 -14.42 -15.36
CA PHE A 47 10.37 -13.31 -14.82
C PHE A 47 11.85 -13.65 -14.63
N ARG A 48 12.19 -14.85 -14.15
CA ARG A 48 13.58 -15.27 -13.98
C ARG A 48 14.33 -15.29 -15.29
N LYS A 49 13.71 -15.83 -16.33
CA LYS A 49 14.29 -15.85 -17.68
C LYS A 49 14.43 -14.43 -18.25
N ALA A 50 13.44 -13.58 -18.03
CA ALA A 50 13.48 -12.18 -18.47
C ALA A 50 14.58 -11.35 -17.79
N LEU A 51 14.80 -11.58 -16.49
CA LEU A 51 15.77 -10.85 -15.65
C LEU A 51 17.10 -11.59 -15.52
N GLU A 52 17.37 -12.57 -16.39
CA GLU A 52 18.60 -13.34 -16.34
C GLU A 52 19.81 -12.43 -16.56
N ASN A 53 20.81 -12.53 -15.67
CA ASN A 53 22.00 -11.69 -15.65
C ASN A 53 21.72 -10.18 -15.50
N ASP A 54 20.52 -9.78 -15.06
CA ASP A 54 20.16 -8.37 -14.79
C ASP A 54 20.53 -7.39 -15.92
N THR A 55 20.31 -7.79 -17.17
CA THR A 55 20.67 -7.01 -18.35
C THR A 55 19.53 -6.87 -19.35
N GLY A 56 19.60 -5.79 -20.14
CA GLY A 56 18.70 -5.56 -21.26
C GLY A 56 17.37 -4.89 -20.89
N PRO A 57 16.46 -4.76 -21.87
CA PRO A 57 15.29 -3.90 -21.77
C PRO A 57 14.24 -4.36 -20.75
N ALA A 58 14.29 -5.63 -20.32
CA ALA A 58 13.38 -6.15 -19.29
C ALA A 58 13.79 -5.77 -17.86
N CYS A 59 14.96 -5.15 -17.65
CA CYS A 59 15.42 -4.71 -16.33
C CYS A 59 14.72 -3.42 -15.89
N GLU A 60 13.41 -3.52 -15.70
CA GLU A 60 12.56 -2.44 -15.20
C GLU A 60 12.13 -2.72 -13.74
N PRO A 61 11.99 -1.68 -12.89
CA PRO A 61 11.63 -1.83 -11.48
C PRO A 61 10.39 -2.70 -11.21
N ARG A 62 9.37 -2.58 -12.07
CA ARG A 62 8.11 -3.32 -11.95
C ARG A 62 8.29 -4.84 -12.01
N PHE A 63 9.25 -5.33 -12.78
CA PHE A 63 9.41 -6.77 -12.96
C PHE A 63 10.15 -7.42 -11.80
N TYR A 64 11.12 -6.72 -11.21
CA TYR A 64 11.69 -7.11 -9.91
C TYR A 64 10.62 -7.11 -8.83
N TYR A 65 9.76 -6.08 -8.80
CA TYR A 65 8.66 -5.99 -7.84
C TYR A 65 7.70 -7.18 -7.96
N HIS A 66 7.25 -7.48 -9.18
CA HIS A 66 6.30 -8.56 -9.40
C HIS A 66 6.89 -9.95 -9.22
N LEU A 67 8.17 -10.16 -9.55
CA LEU A 67 8.87 -11.41 -9.24
C LEU A 67 8.96 -11.61 -7.71
N GLY A 68 9.41 -10.60 -6.97
CA GLY A 68 9.48 -10.65 -5.50
C GLY A 68 8.11 -10.91 -4.88
N ASP A 69 7.07 -10.20 -5.31
CA ASP A 69 5.71 -10.38 -4.83
C ASP A 69 5.12 -11.77 -5.16
N ALA A 70 5.43 -12.32 -6.34
CA ALA A 70 5.02 -13.69 -6.69
C ALA A 70 5.72 -14.74 -5.80
N LEU A 71 7.01 -14.56 -5.50
CA LEU A 71 7.75 -15.43 -4.59
C LEU A 71 7.21 -15.35 -3.16
N LEU A 72 6.85 -14.15 -2.68
CA LEU A 72 6.18 -13.99 -1.38
C LEU A 72 4.84 -14.74 -1.34
N LEU A 73 4.03 -14.65 -2.39
CA LEU A 73 2.75 -15.36 -2.50
C LEU A 73 2.91 -16.88 -2.52
N LEU A 74 4.05 -17.39 -3.01
CA LEU A 74 4.42 -18.81 -2.99
C LEU A 74 5.08 -19.25 -1.68
N GLY A 75 5.26 -18.36 -0.70
CA GLY A 75 5.99 -18.65 0.55
C GLY A 75 7.50 -18.82 0.38
N ARG A 76 8.05 -18.42 -0.77
CA ARG A 76 9.48 -18.54 -1.14
C ARG A 76 10.28 -17.33 -0.64
N PHE A 77 10.22 -17.07 0.66
CA PHE A 77 10.68 -15.82 1.28
C PHE A 77 12.17 -15.51 1.05
N ALA A 78 13.05 -16.52 1.11
CA ALA A 78 14.48 -16.32 0.90
C ALA A 78 14.80 -15.88 -0.54
N GLU A 79 14.08 -16.45 -1.52
CA GLU A 79 14.24 -16.08 -2.92
C GLU A 79 13.65 -14.70 -3.21
N ALA A 80 12.53 -14.35 -2.56
CA ALA A 80 11.96 -13.01 -2.66
C ALA A 80 12.93 -11.94 -2.12
N ASP A 81 13.56 -12.19 -0.96
CA ASP A 81 14.54 -11.27 -0.38
C ASP A 81 15.76 -11.06 -1.29
N GLU A 82 16.25 -12.12 -1.93
CA GLU A 82 17.33 -12.01 -2.91
C GLU A 82 16.94 -11.12 -4.11
N VAL A 83 15.72 -11.27 -4.63
CA VAL A 83 15.20 -10.40 -5.71
C VAL A 83 15.07 -8.96 -5.25
N HIS A 84 14.63 -8.71 -4.01
CA HIS A 84 14.53 -7.37 -3.45
C HIS A 84 15.91 -6.72 -3.28
N ARG A 85 16.91 -7.47 -2.80
CA ARG A 85 18.30 -6.98 -2.69
C ARG A 85 18.90 -6.67 -4.04
N ARG A 86 18.71 -7.55 -5.03
CA ARG A 86 19.12 -7.30 -6.42
C ARG A 86 18.46 -6.05 -6.99
N GLY A 87 17.14 -5.90 -6.87
CA GLY A 87 16.42 -4.72 -7.34
C GLY A 87 16.93 -3.42 -6.70
N ALA A 88 17.23 -3.44 -5.39
CA ALA A 88 17.83 -2.28 -4.71
C ALA A 88 19.25 -1.99 -5.20
N ALA A 89 20.08 -3.01 -5.43
CA ALA A 89 21.45 -2.85 -5.95
C ALA A 89 21.47 -2.22 -7.37
N HIS A 90 20.43 -2.47 -8.18
CA HIS A 90 20.23 -1.85 -9.49
C HIS A 90 19.56 -0.47 -9.44
N GLY A 91 19.30 0.07 -8.24
CA GLY A 91 18.65 1.37 -8.06
C GLY A 91 17.15 1.38 -8.42
N HIS A 92 16.52 0.21 -8.56
CA HIS A 92 15.09 0.11 -8.84
C HIS A 92 14.23 0.34 -7.59
N PHE A 93 14.76 0.04 -6.41
CA PHE A 93 14.13 0.27 -5.11
C PHE A 93 15.01 1.18 -4.26
N LEU A 94 14.39 1.95 -3.36
CA LEU A 94 15.11 2.79 -2.40
C LEU A 94 15.90 1.94 -1.40
N SER A 95 15.38 0.76 -1.06
CA SER A 95 16.07 -0.28 -0.31
C SER A 95 15.36 -1.62 -0.51
N PRO A 96 15.94 -2.76 -0.07
CA PRO A 96 15.23 -4.05 -0.11
C PRO A 96 13.90 -4.02 0.65
N ALA A 97 13.78 -3.18 1.68
CA ALA A 97 12.57 -3.02 2.48
C ALA A 97 11.62 -1.95 1.93
N GLN A 98 12.08 -0.98 1.12
CA GLN A 98 11.28 0.14 0.62
C GLN A 98 11.20 0.09 -0.92
N ARG A 99 10.15 -0.55 -1.42
CA ARG A 99 10.05 -1.02 -2.82
C ARG A 99 8.92 -0.35 -3.61
N SER A 100 8.45 0.81 -3.15
CA SER A 100 7.54 1.65 -3.91
C SER A 100 8.15 2.04 -5.27
N LEU A 101 7.32 2.23 -6.29
CA LEU A 101 7.77 2.48 -7.66
C LEU A 101 7.59 3.94 -8.11
N TYR A 102 6.76 4.72 -7.43
CA TYR A 102 6.45 6.10 -7.80
C TYR A 102 7.02 7.08 -6.78
N ASN A 103 8.33 7.33 -6.84
CA ASN A 103 9.05 7.99 -5.75
C ASN A 103 9.53 9.42 -6.09
N VAL A 104 9.96 10.11 -5.04
CA VAL A 104 10.84 11.28 -5.11
C VAL A 104 12.08 10.94 -4.27
N ASP A 105 13.25 10.87 -4.91
CA ASP A 105 14.46 10.23 -4.34
C ASP A 105 15.01 10.95 -3.10
N ARG A 106 14.89 12.29 -3.06
CA ARG A 106 15.44 13.12 -1.98
C ARG A 106 14.67 13.06 -0.65
N LEU A 107 13.52 12.37 -0.61
CA LEU A 107 12.68 12.35 0.60
C LEU A 107 13.34 11.50 1.68
N LYS A 108 13.30 11.98 2.93
CA LYS A 108 13.82 11.24 4.08
C LYS A 108 13.07 9.92 4.25
N SER A 109 13.77 8.80 4.26
CA SER A 109 13.17 7.48 4.46
C SER A 109 13.37 6.93 5.87
N ARG A 110 12.28 6.48 6.50
CA ARG A 110 12.30 5.66 7.72
C ARG A 110 10.95 4.97 7.91
N PRO A 111 10.92 3.75 8.47
CA PRO A 111 9.69 2.97 8.60
C PRO A 111 8.70 3.64 9.56
N TRP A 112 9.16 3.98 10.77
CA TRP A 112 8.34 4.63 11.80
C TRP A 112 8.74 6.09 11.99
N TRP A 113 7.75 6.95 12.20
CA TRP A 113 7.93 8.37 12.41
C TRP A 113 7.37 8.79 13.76
N GLN A 114 8.08 9.70 14.43
CA GLN A 114 7.53 10.42 15.59
C GLN A 114 6.74 11.62 15.07
N VAL A 115 5.54 11.83 15.60
CA VAL A 115 4.65 12.88 15.11
C VAL A 115 5.24 14.26 15.36
N GLU A 116 5.97 14.42 16.47
CA GLU A 116 6.64 15.65 16.92
C GLU A 116 7.73 16.11 15.94
N GLU A 117 8.26 15.19 15.13
CA GLU A 117 9.24 15.49 14.08
C GLU A 117 8.59 15.88 12.75
N THR A 118 7.26 15.99 12.71
CA THR A 118 6.48 16.34 11.53
C THR A 118 5.64 17.59 11.79
N PRO A 119 5.24 18.33 10.74
CA PRO A 119 4.34 19.48 10.89
C PRO A 119 2.90 19.07 11.28
N TYR A 120 2.60 17.77 11.40
CA TYR A 120 1.24 17.24 11.52
C TYR A 120 0.75 17.05 12.95
N ILE A 121 1.49 17.54 13.95
CA ILE A 121 1.10 17.41 15.37
C ILE A 121 -0.29 17.98 15.68
N LYS A 122 -0.69 19.07 15.01
CA LYS A 122 -2.03 19.65 15.20
C LYS A 122 -3.14 18.72 14.69
N LEU A 123 -2.94 18.11 13.52
CA LEU A 123 -3.86 17.12 12.95
C LEU A 123 -3.99 15.92 13.88
N VAL A 124 -2.86 15.35 14.32
CA VAL A 124 -2.86 14.20 15.24
C VAL A 124 -3.56 14.54 16.55
N ASN A 125 -3.27 15.69 17.16
CA ASN A 125 -3.94 16.12 18.39
C ASN A 125 -5.45 16.32 18.21
N ALA A 126 -5.91 16.74 17.04
CA ALA A 126 -7.35 16.86 16.76
C ALA A 126 -8.00 15.46 16.62
N LEU A 127 -7.36 14.56 15.87
CA LEU A 127 -7.79 13.17 15.72
C LEU A 127 -7.84 12.42 17.07
N GLU A 128 -6.79 12.52 17.87
CA GLU A 128 -6.72 11.89 19.20
C GLU A 128 -7.69 12.52 20.21
N ARG A 129 -8.03 13.81 20.10
CA ARG A 129 -9.03 14.42 21.00
C ARG A 129 -10.46 14.01 20.67
N SER A 130 -10.75 13.80 19.38
CA SER A 130 -12.09 13.48 18.89
C SER A 130 -12.29 11.99 18.56
N TRP A 131 -11.42 11.09 19.04
CA TRP A 131 -11.41 9.69 18.63
C TRP A 131 -12.73 8.95 18.94
N LYS A 132 -13.45 9.35 20.00
CA LYS A 132 -14.72 8.73 20.38
C LYS A 132 -15.84 9.11 19.41
N GLU A 133 -15.88 10.37 18.97
CA GLU A 133 -16.80 10.85 17.95
C GLU A 133 -16.49 10.21 16.60
N ILE A 134 -15.20 10.13 16.24
CA ILE A 134 -14.73 9.44 15.03
C ILE A 134 -15.13 7.96 15.04
N LEU A 135 -15.00 7.27 16.19
CA LEU A 135 -15.46 5.89 16.36
C LEU A 135 -16.97 5.77 16.09
N LYS A 136 -17.79 6.64 16.70
CA LYS A 136 -19.25 6.64 16.50
C LYS A 136 -19.62 6.81 15.04
N GLU A 137 -18.95 7.71 14.31
CA GLU A 137 -19.16 7.91 12.87
C GLU A 137 -18.81 6.65 12.06
N GLY A 138 -17.64 6.06 12.35
CA GLY A 138 -17.18 4.84 11.69
C GLY A 138 -18.10 3.62 11.92
N GLU A 139 -18.71 3.51 13.09
CA GLU A 139 -19.68 2.47 13.44
C GLU A 139 -21.07 2.74 12.85
N ALA A 140 -21.55 3.99 12.88
CA ALA A 140 -22.84 4.35 12.30
C ALA A 140 -22.89 4.16 10.78
N ALA A 141 -21.74 4.22 10.10
CA ALA A 141 -21.62 4.06 8.66
C ALA A 141 -21.35 2.62 8.19
N ARG A 142 -21.54 1.59 9.04
CA ARG A 142 -21.22 0.17 8.71
C ARG A 142 -21.80 -0.35 7.40
N ALA A 143 -23.03 0.05 7.05
CA ALA A 143 -23.70 -0.36 5.82
C ALA A 143 -22.99 0.12 4.53
N LEU A 144 -22.04 1.05 4.65
CA LEU A 144 -21.33 1.66 3.54
C LEU A 144 -19.94 1.06 3.29
N TYR A 145 -19.49 0.13 4.13
CA TYR A 145 -18.19 -0.50 3.99
C TYR A 145 -18.18 -1.45 2.80
N GLU A 146 -17.09 -1.40 2.04
CA GLU A 146 -16.86 -2.26 0.89
C GLU A 146 -15.70 -3.20 1.18
N LYS A 147 -15.75 -4.42 0.65
CA LYS A 147 -14.64 -5.36 0.78
C LYS A 147 -13.39 -4.79 0.11
N GLU A 148 -12.24 -5.00 0.74
CA GLU A 148 -10.93 -4.68 0.18
C GLU A 148 -10.70 -5.52 -1.09
N ARG A 149 -10.09 -4.94 -2.14
CA ARG A 149 -10.04 -5.51 -3.51
C ARG A 149 -8.63 -5.66 -4.08
N GLU A 150 -7.58 -5.21 -3.39
CA GLU A 150 -6.19 -5.27 -3.82
C GLU A 150 -5.58 -6.68 -3.68
N GLY A 151 -6.29 -7.61 -3.03
CA GLY A 151 -5.84 -9.00 -2.91
C GLY A 151 -4.62 -9.16 -1.99
N LEU A 152 -4.50 -8.28 -1.01
CA LEU A 152 -3.40 -8.26 -0.03
C LEU A 152 -3.68 -9.17 1.17
N LYS A 153 -4.95 -9.48 1.40
CA LYS A 153 -5.39 -10.36 2.49
C LYS A 153 -5.11 -11.82 2.15
N GLU A 154 -4.39 -12.52 3.02
CA GLU A 154 -4.17 -13.97 2.93
C GLU A 154 -5.37 -14.74 3.47
N LYS A 155 -5.91 -14.32 4.63
CA LYS A 155 -7.08 -14.94 5.29
C LYS A 155 -7.90 -13.92 6.07
N GLY A 156 -9.14 -14.27 6.39
CA GLY A 156 -10.08 -13.45 7.19
C GLY A 156 -10.93 -12.48 6.35
N GLU A 157 -11.42 -11.41 6.96
CA GLU A 157 -12.27 -10.42 6.30
C GLU A 157 -11.75 -9.00 6.59
N TRP A 158 -11.64 -8.21 5.51
CA TRP A 158 -11.16 -6.83 5.55
C TRP A 158 -12.03 -5.98 4.63
N SER A 159 -12.57 -4.91 5.20
CA SER A 159 -13.42 -3.94 4.51
C SER A 159 -12.99 -2.52 4.84
N GLN A 160 -13.30 -1.58 3.95
CA GLN A 160 -12.97 -0.17 4.10
C GLN A 160 -14.15 0.73 3.75
N LEU A 161 -14.13 1.94 4.32
CA LEU A 161 -15.02 3.03 3.96
C LEU A 161 -14.17 4.25 3.63
N ASP A 162 -13.98 4.50 2.34
CA ASP A 162 -13.26 5.65 1.85
C ASP A 162 -14.08 6.93 2.04
N LEU A 163 -13.46 7.94 2.65
CA LEU A 163 -13.97 9.30 2.80
C LEU A 163 -13.34 10.22 1.76
N PHE A 164 -12.03 10.07 1.53
CA PHE A 164 -11.27 10.76 0.50
C PHE A 164 -10.40 9.77 -0.28
N VAL A 165 -10.34 9.94 -1.59
CA VAL A 165 -9.44 9.19 -2.48
C VAL A 165 -8.78 10.17 -3.43
N ARG A 166 -7.45 10.12 -3.56
CA ARG A 166 -6.69 10.99 -4.48
C ARG A 166 -6.99 12.48 -4.24
N GLY A 167 -7.07 12.87 -2.97
CA GLY A 167 -7.32 14.26 -2.56
C GLY A 167 -8.72 14.78 -2.89
N GLN A 168 -9.68 13.90 -3.14
CA GLN A 168 -11.08 14.25 -3.40
C GLN A 168 -12.02 13.53 -2.44
N GLU A 169 -13.02 14.23 -1.95
CA GLU A 169 -14.09 13.63 -1.15
C GLU A 169 -14.92 12.66 -1.97
N ILE A 170 -15.21 11.50 -1.41
CA ILE A 170 -16.21 10.60 -1.97
C ILE A 170 -17.61 11.20 -1.71
N PRO A 171 -18.44 11.39 -2.75
CA PRO A 171 -19.73 12.05 -2.62
C PRO A 171 -20.60 11.48 -1.48
N GLY A 172 -21.08 12.36 -0.60
CA GLY A 172 -21.97 12.02 0.50
C GLY A 172 -21.32 11.35 1.73
N ARG A 173 -20.05 10.93 1.67
CA ARG A 173 -19.38 10.25 2.81
C ARG A 173 -19.15 11.18 3.99
N CYS A 174 -18.77 12.44 3.74
CA CYS A 174 -18.60 13.42 4.81
C CYS A 174 -19.90 13.85 5.50
N LYS A 175 -21.08 13.53 4.94
CA LYS A 175 -22.35 13.66 5.68
C LYS A 175 -22.52 12.57 6.75
N ARG A 176 -21.82 11.44 6.59
CA ARG A 176 -21.83 10.31 7.53
C ARG A 176 -20.69 10.37 8.56
N ALA A 177 -19.61 11.07 8.22
CA ALA A 177 -18.47 11.31 9.11
C ALA A 177 -18.11 12.82 9.20
N PRO A 178 -19.04 13.70 9.64
CA PRO A 178 -18.84 15.14 9.64
C PRO A 178 -17.68 15.63 10.52
N VAL A 179 -17.48 15.06 11.70
CA VAL A 179 -16.37 15.39 12.62
C VAL A 179 -15.04 14.97 11.98
N THR A 180 -14.96 13.73 11.49
CA THR A 180 -13.75 13.21 10.83
C THR A 180 -13.35 14.08 9.64
N CYS A 181 -14.29 14.37 8.74
CA CYS A 181 -14.01 15.20 7.57
C CYS A 181 -13.69 16.65 7.93
N SER A 182 -14.34 17.23 8.96
CA SER A 182 -14.03 18.58 9.43
C SER A 182 -12.57 18.69 9.88
N ILE A 183 -12.10 17.72 10.69
CA ILE A 183 -10.70 17.67 11.15
C ILE A 183 -9.75 17.54 9.96
N VAL A 184 -10.01 16.60 9.05
CA VAL A 184 -9.14 16.36 7.88
C VAL A 184 -9.01 17.60 6.99
N ARG A 185 -10.10 18.35 6.78
CA ARG A 185 -10.08 19.59 5.98
C ARG A 185 -9.19 20.69 6.57
N THR A 186 -8.89 20.65 7.87
CA THR A 186 -7.97 21.62 8.49
C THR A 186 -6.51 21.41 8.10
N GLU A 187 -6.17 20.23 7.56
CA GLU A 187 -4.83 19.89 7.12
C GLU A 187 -4.80 19.64 5.60
N PRO A 188 -4.40 20.63 4.79
CA PRO A 188 -4.28 20.47 3.34
C PRO A 188 -3.36 19.32 2.92
N ALA A 189 -2.37 18.96 3.75
CA ALA A 189 -1.50 17.84 3.48
C ALA A 189 -2.23 16.48 3.48
N ALA A 190 -3.35 16.37 4.22
CA ALA A 190 -4.23 15.21 4.23
C ALA A 190 -5.33 15.34 3.18
N ALA A 191 -6.13 16.43 3.25
CA ALA A 191 -7.32 16.60 2.42
C ALA A 191 -7.02 16.61 0.91
N ASN A 192 -5.87 17.15 0.51
CA ASN A 192 -5.45 17.26 -0.89
C ASN A 192 -4.35 16.25 -1.25
N CYS A 193 -4.18 15.17 -0.47
CA CYS A 193 -3.20 14.13 -0.76
C CYS A 193 -3.62 13.30 -1.97
N ARG A 194 -3.19 13.71 -3.17
CA ARG A 194 -3.53 13.06 -4.45
C ARG A 194 -2.93 11.67 -4.63
N ARG A 195 -2.01 11.29 -3.75
CA ARG A 195 -1.42 9.94 -3.67
C ARG A 195 -1.85 9.18 -2.42
N GLY A 196 -2.82 9.69 -1.68
CA GLY A 196 -3.29 9.13 -0.41
C GLY A 196 -4.79 8.93 -0.38
N GLN A 197 -5.23 8.34 0.72
CA GLN A 197 -6.62 8.08 1.05
C GLN A 197 -6.90 8.44 2.51
N ILE A 198 -8.14 8.78 2.79
CA ILE A 198 -8.67 8.90 4.15
C ILE A 198 -9.82 7.91 4.26
N LYS A 199 -9.70 6.93 5.15
CA LYS A 199 -10.65 5.82 5.20
C LYS A 199 -10.75 5.16 6.56
N PHE A 200 -11.94 4.68 6.89
CA PHE A 200 -12.06 3.71 7.97
C PHE A 200 -11.70 2.32 7.46
N SER A 201 -10.90 1.58 8.23
CA SER A 201 -10.51 0.21 7.92
C SER A 201 -11.01 -0.74 9.00
N LEU A 202 -11.93 -1.64 8.63
CA LEU A 202 -12.52 -2.65 9.48
C LEU A 202 -11.91 -4.02 9.18
N MET A 203 -11.35 -4.67 10.19
CA MET A 203 -10.73 -5.98 10.04
C MET A 203 -11.34 -6.97 11.04
N ALA A 204 -11.74 -8.15 10.58
CA ALA A 204 -12.30 -9.19 11.43
C ALA A 204 -11.20 -9.99 12.16
N PRO A 205 -11.52 -10.63 13.31
CA PRO A 205 -10.67 -11.63 13.95
C PRO A 205 -10.12 -12.69 12.98
N GLY A 206 -8.88 -13.11 13.20
CA GLY A 206 -8.20 -14.11 12.37
C GLY A 206 -7.67 -13.59 11.04
N THR A 207 -7.85 -12.31 10.74
CA THR A 207 -7.35 -11.70 9.50
C THR A 207 -5.84 -11.55 9.54
N HIS A 208 -5.20 -11.86 8.41
CA HIS A 208 -3.78 -11.61 8.18
C HIS A 208 -3.61 -11.01 6.78
N VAL A 209 -2.94 -9.86 6.74
CA VAL A 209 -2.57 -9.16 5.51
C VAL A 209 -1.09 -9.42 5.29
N ARG A 210 -0.76 -10.00 4.15
CA ARG A 210 0.59 -10.44 3.79
C ARG A 210 1.57 -9.27 3.73
N PRO A 211 2.89 -9.51 3.77
CA PRO A 211 3.88 -8.47 3.53
C PRO A 211 3.65 -7.77 2.19
N HIS A 212 3.55 -6.45 2.20
CA HIS A 212 3.36 -5.63 1.00
C HIS A 212 3.92 -4.22 1.20
N VAL A 213 3.99 -3.43 0.13
CA VAL A 213 4.41 -2.03 0.17
C VAL A 213 3.36 -1.16 -0.51
N GLY A 214 3.26 0.08 -0.06
CA GLY A 214 2.55 1.14 -0.77
C GLY A 214 3.26 1.52 -2.07
N PRO A 215 2.54 2.15 -3.02
CA PRO A 215 3.08 2.42 -4.35
C PRO A 215 4.08 3.58 -4.39
N THR A 216 4.19 4.40 -3.34
CA THR A 216 4.92 5.68 -3.35
C THR A 216 5.51 6.03 -1.99
N ASN A 217 6.72 6.60 -1.96
CA ASN A 217 7.32 7.21 -0.77
C ASN A 217 6.82 8.64 -0.49
N CYS A 218 5.91 9.16 -1.33
CA CYS A 218 5.45 10.54 -1.26
C CYS A 218 4.38 10.79 -0.19
N ARG A 219 4.00 9.77 0.59
CA ARG A 219 3.02 9.89 1.66
C ARG A 219 3.52 9.22 2.94
N LEU A 220 3.05 9.74 4.07
CA LEU A 220 3.08 9.01 5.34
C LEU A 220 1.65 8.61 5.71
N ARG A 221 1.52 7.50 6.42
CA ARG A 221 0.25 6.91 6.80
C ARG A 221 0.06 6.98 8.31
N MET A 222 -0.99 7.67 8.73
CA MET A 222 -1.45 7.66 10.12
C MET A 222 -2.50 6.58 10.32
N HIS A 223 -2.40 5.81 11.40
CA HIS A 223 -3.45 4.94 11.89
C HIS A 223 -3.91 5.38 13.28
N LEU A 224 -5.13 5.90 13.40
CA LEU A 224 -5.79 6.13 14.68
C LEU A 224 -6.52 4.86 15.12
N GLY A 225 -6.15 4.31 16.28
CA GLY A 225 -6.84 3.15 16.86
C GLY A 225 -8.23 3.51 17.42
N LEU A 226 -9.30 2.86 16.97
CA LEU A 226 -10.68 3.21 17.36
C LEU A 226 -11.36 2.15 18.21
N SER A 227 -11.35 0.87 17.82
CA SER A 227 -11.96 -0.21 18.61
C SER A 227 -11.29 -1.57 18.37
N ASN A 228 -11.45 -2.48 19.33
CA ASN A 228 -10.94 -3.86 19.31
C ASN A 228 -9.43 -3.97 18.94
N ILE A 229 -8.61 -3.06 19.46
CA ILE A 229 -7.18 -2.97 19.12
C ILE A 229 -6.27 -4.00 19.82
N LYS A 230 -6.79 -4.73 20.82
CA LYS A 230 -6.00 -5.70 21.58
C LYS A 230 -5.63 -6.89 20.71
N ASN A 231 -4.39 -7.38 20.83
CA ASN A 231 -3.85 -8.49 20.04
C ASN A 231 -3.93 -8.24 18.52
N THR A 232 -3.79 -6.98 18.10
CA THR A 232 -3.69 -6.61 16.69
C THR A 232 -2.34 -5.92 16.47
N TYR A 233 -1.59 -6.38 15.48
CA TYR A 233 -0.20 -5.96 15.26
C TYR A 233 0.03 -5.50 13.82
N ILE A 234 0.92 -4.53 13.65
CA ILE A 234 1.49 -4.14 12.36
C ILE A 234 3.01 -4.15 12.48
N ARG A 235 3.65 -4.88 11.56
CA ARG A 235 5.09 -4.79 11.33
C ARG A 235 5.33 -3.80 10.21
N VAL A 236 6.28 -2.88 10.40
CA VAL A 236 6.81 -2.03 9.32
C VAL A 236 8.33 -2.19 9.36
N ASP A 237 8.89 -2.71 8.27
CA ASP A 237 10.27 -3.19 8.21
C ASP A 237 10.56 -4.20 9.35
N ARG A 238 11.48 -3.88 10.26
CA ARG A 238 11.94 -4.75 11.35
C ARG A 238 11.18 -4.56 12.67
N GLU A 239 10.35 -3.53 12.78
CA GLU A 239 9.70 -3.17 14.04
C GLU A 239 8.18 -3.44 13.98
N THR A 240 7.70 -4.20 14.97
CA THR A 240 6.28 -4.51 15.15
C THR A 240 5.68 -3.65 16.25
N ARG A 241 4.56 -2.98 15.95
CA ARG A 241 3.79 -2.18 16.91
C ARG A 241 2.34 -2.67 17.00
N GLN A 242 1.72 -2.35 18.13
CA GLN A 242 0.30 -2.56 18.37
C GLN A 242 -0.43 -1.21 18.38
N TRP A 243 -1.66 -1.18 17.85
CA TRP A 243 -2.52 -0.01 17.96
C TRP A 243 -2.97 0.21 19.40
N HIS A 244 -3.05 1.48 19.80
CA HIS A 244 -3.62 1.88 21.08
C HIS A 244 -4.89 2.70 20.85
N LEU A 245 -5.87 2.54 21.74
CA LEU A 245 -7.16 3.21 21.66
C LEU A 245 -6.99 4.72 21.75
N GLY A 246 -7.55 5.44 20.77
CA GLY A 246 -7.45 6.89 20.67
C GLY A 246 -6.05 7.43 20.36
N LYS A 247 -5.11 6.57 19.96
CA LYS A 247 -3.73 6.95 19.65
C LYS A 247 -3.36 6.72 18.20
N VAL A 248 -2.51 7.61 17.68
CA VAL A 248 -2.01 7.55 16.31
C VAL A 248 -0.67 6.83 16.25
N LEU A 249 -0.57 5.87 15.33
CA LEU A 249 0.69 5.41 14.77
C LEU A 249 0.98 6.17 13.47
N LEU A 250 2.23 6.58 13.23
CA LEU A 250 2.67 7.21 11.98
C LEU A 250 3.84 6.42 11.38
N PHE A 251 3.68 5.99 10.13
CA PHE A 251 4.68 5.19 9.42
C PHE A 251 4.69 5.52 7.94
N ASP A 252 5.77 5.14 7.26
CA ASP A 252 5.88 5.21 5.81
C ASP A 252 5.45 3.86 5.22
N ASP A 253 4.29 3.83 4.56
CA ASP A 253 3.75 2.59 4.00
C ASP A 253 4.48 2.12 2.74
N SER A 254 5.43 2.91 2.20
CA SER A 254 6.33 2.44 1.14
C SER A 254 7.36 1.41 1.61
N PHE A 255 7.58 1.31 2.92
CA PHE A 255 8.28 0.19 3.53
C PHE A 255 7.39 -1.04 3.60
N GLU A 256 8.00 -2.21 3.53
CA GLU A 256 7.29 -3.47 3.68
C GLU A 256 6.58 -3.50 5.03
N HIS A 257 5.28 -3.79 4.99
CA HIS A 257 4.47 -3.91 6.17
C HIS A 257 3.49 -5.08 6.09
N GLU A 258 3.16 -5.58 7.26
CA GLU A 258 2.37 -6.80 7.46
C GLU A 258 1.45 -6.62 8.67
N VAL A 259 0.24 -7.17 8.61
CA VAL A 259 -0.79 -6.95 9.65
C VAL A 259 -1.40 -8.26 10.11
N TRP A 260 -1.52 -8.42 11.43
CA TRP A 260 -2.20 -9.55 12.06
C TRP A 260 -3.33 -9.08 12.98
N HIS A 261 -4.46 -9.77 12.92
CA HIS A 261 -5.58 -9.59 13.83
C HIS A 261 -5.83 -10.88 14.64
N ASN A 262 -5.19 -10.99 15.79
CA ASN A 262 -5.34 -12.13 16.71
C ASN A 262 -6.33 -11.84 17.86
N GLY A 263 -6.98 -10.66 17.85
CA GLY A 263 -8.07 -10.31 18.77
C GLY A 263 -9.40 -10.98 18.43
N THR A 264 -10.43 -10.74 19.26
CA THR A 264 -11.73 -11.43 19.21
C THR A 264 -12.89 -10.60 18.67
N GLY A 265 -12.77 -9.27 18.62
CA GLY A 265 -13.77 -8.36 18.03
C GLY A 265 -13.23 -7.68 16.78
N ALA A 266 -14.11 -7.20 15.89
CA ALA A 266 -13.69 -6.54 14.65
C ALA A 266 -12.95 -5.23 14.93
N ARG A 267 -11.66 -5.16 14.60
CA ARG A 267 -10.81 -3.99 14.81
C ARG A 267 -11.14 -2.89 13.81
N LEU A 268 -11.43 -1.70 14.33
CA LEU A 268 -11.62 -0.49 13.56
C LEU A 268 -10.46 0.48 13.79
N VAL A 269 -9.90 0.99 12.68
CA VAL A 269 -8.93 2.08 12.67
C VAL A 269 -9.34 3.12 11.64
N LEU A 270 -9.00 4.39 11.88
CA LEU A 270 -9.04 5.44 10.85
C LEU A 270 -7.64 5.58 10.26
N ILE A 271 -7.56 5.49 8.93
CA ILE A 271 -6.36 5.70 8.15
C ILE A 271 -6.41 7.11 7.56
N VAL A 272 -5.34 7.88 7.78
CA VAL A 272 -5.20 9.24 7.26
C VAL A 272 -3.83 9.35 6.58
N ASP A 273 -3.82 9.32 5.25
CA ASP A 273 -2.59 9.57 4.49
C ASP A 273 -2.33 11.09 4.39
N VAL A 274 -1.07 11.48 4.61
CA VAL A 274 -0.59 12.86 4.46
C VAL A 274 0.55 12.90 3.46
N TRP A 275 0.73 14.00 2.74
CA TRP A 275 1.94 14.22 1.95
C TRP A 275 3.20 14.06 2.81
N HIS A 276 4.27 13.51 2.25
CA HIS A 276 5.57 13.49 2.92
C HIS A 276 5.98 14.92 3.31
N PRO A 277 6.45 15.18 4.54
CA PRO A 277 6.71 16.54 5.02
C PRO A 277 7.73 17.29 4.15
N ASP A 278 8.75 16.60 3.64
CA ASP A 278 9.80 17.19 2.80
C ASP A 278 9.39 17.48 1.35
N LEU A 279 8.14 17.16 0.95
CA LEU A 279 7.61 17.60 -0.35
C LEU A 279 7.25 19.08 -0.29
N THR A 280 7.77 19.83 -1.26
CA THR A 280 7.44 21.23 -1.48
C THR A 280 5.98 21.40 -1.90
N ALA A 281 5.44 22.60 -1.72
CA ALA A 281 4.09 22.93 -2.19
C ALA A 281 3.95 22.75 -3.71
N LEU A 282 5.01 22.95 -4.49
CA LEU A 282 5.00 22.77 -5.94
C LEU A 282 4.88 21.28 -6.31
N GLU A 283 5.70 20.41 -5.73
CA GLU A 283 5.64 18.96 -5.99
C GLU A 283 4.26 18.40 -5.59
N ARG A 284 3.71 18.81 -4.44
CA ARG A 284 2.35 18.38 -4.00
C ARG A 284 1.27 18.75 -5.03
N ARG A 285 1.45 19.84 -5.80
CA ARG A 285 0.53 20.26 -6.88
C ARG A 285 0.81 19.58 -8.24
N GLN A 286 2.05 19.21 -8.52
CA GLN A 286 2.46 18.70 -9.84
C GLN A 286 2.50 17.18 -9.93
N LEU A 287 2.83 16.47 -8.84
CA LEU A 287 2.94 15.01 -8.85
C LEU A 287 1.62 14.38 -9.32
N PRO A 288 1.61 13.43 -10.26
CA PRO A 288 0.37 12.80 -10.69
C PRO A 288 -0.29 12.01 -9.54
N PRO A 289 -1.63 11.91 -9.52
CA PRO A 289 -2.33 11.05 -8.58
C PRO A 289 -1.98 9.57 -8.81
N ILE A 290 -2.11 8.77 -7.75
CA ILE A 290 -1.96 7.31 -7.75
C ILE A 290 -3.23 6.72 -7.15
#